data_AF-A0A4R2BUS6-F1
#
_entry.id   AF-A0A4R2BUS6-F1
#
_cell.length_a   1.000
_cell.length_b   1.000
_cell.length_c   1.000
_cell.angle_alpha   90.00
_cell.angle_beta   90.00
_cell.angle_gamma   90.00
#
_symmetry.space_group_name_H-M   'P 1'
#
loop_
_entity.id
_entity.type
_entity.pdbx_description
1 polymer ?
#
loop_
_entity_poly.entity_id
_entity_poly.type
_entity_poly.pdbx_seq_one_letter_code
_entity_poly.pdbx_strand_id
1 'polypeptide(L)'
;MKIEDSVLLGDTLQVDENGYLRVNARTARTGIQVYSGIEVGRPELTAVNVYRDEAEVFSKSSLNTFANIPITLGHPEAAVNAQTWRDKAVGNTLEEVLRDGEYLKIGLKIMDAAAVQAVRDGTRELSVGYETQLLWEDGKAPDGTRGGSVCLNSFGRFAKWISASIMPPPSLVSAR
;
A
#
# COMPACT_ATOMS: atom_id res chain seq x y z
N MET A 1 -6.46 -12.70 3.92
CA MET A 1 -7.33 -11.74 3.20
C MET A 1 -6.45 -10.77 2.43
N LYS A 2 -7.00 -10.05 1.46
CA LYS A 2 -6.27 -9.01 0.73
C LYS A 2 -6.92 -7.66 1.04
N ILE A 3 -6.12 -6.75 1.57
CA ILE A 3 -6.53 -5.35 1.82
C ILE A 3 -5.72 -4.47 0.85
N GLU A 4 -6.34 -3.42 0.33
CA GLU A 4 -5.71 -2.48 -0.59
C GLU A 4 -5.81 -1.05 -0.02
N ASP A 5 -4.67 -0.36 0.04
CA ASP A 5 -4.62 1.07 0.42
C ASP A 5 -4.21 1.88 -0.83
N SER A 6 -4.86 3.02 -1.09
CA SER A 6 -4.45 3.97 -2.14
C SER A 6 -3.77 5.20 -1.55
N VAL A 7 -2.67 5.63 -2.14
CA VAL A 7 -1.88 6.78 -1.68
C VAL A 7 -1.29 7.60 -2.83
N LEU A 8 -1.02 8.89 -2.60
CA LEU A 8 -0.44 9.75 -3.63
C LEU A 8 1.09 9.62 -3.72
N LEU A 9 1.60 9.67 -4.95
CA LEU A 9 3.01 9.90 -5.26
C LEU A 9 3.41 11.32 -4.81
N GLY A 10 4.64 11.46 -4.32
CA GLY A 10 5.20 12.72 -3.89
C GLY A 10 5.40 13.71 -5.03
N ASP A 11 5.44 14.99 -4.69
CA ASP A 11 5.39 16.09 -5.67
C ASP A 11 6.66 16.22 -6.52
N THR A 12 7.80 15.73 -6.03
CA THR A 12 9.09 15.82 -6.72
C THR A 12 9.35 14.56 -7.55
N LEU A 13 9.15 14.67 -8.86
CA LEU A 13 9.53 13.66 -9.84
C LEU A 13 10.98 13.88 -10.29
N GLN A 14 11.85 12.88 -10.12
CA GLN A 14 13.25 12.93 -10.55
C GLN A 14 13.47 11.93 -11.68
N VAL A 15 13.78 12.40 -12.89
CA VAL A 15 14.14 11.51 -14.01
C VAL A 15 15.63 11.56 -14.27
N ASP A 16 16.28 10.40 -14.33
CA ASP A 16 17.71 10.29 -14.62
C ASP A 16 18.02 10.32 -16.13
N GLU A 17 19.30 10.33 -16.47
CA GLU A 17 19.79 10.37 -17.86
C GLU A 17 19.34 9.18 -18.73
N ASN A 18 18.94 8.06 -18.10
CA ASN A 18 18.42 6.88 -18.80
C ASN A 18 16.90 6.92 -18.96
N GLY A 19 16.25 7.99 -18.49
CA GLY A 19 14.79 8.15 -18.56
C GLY A 19 14.04 7.48 -17.39
N TYR A 20 14.74 6.95 -16.38
CA TYR A 20 14.07 6.31 -15.24
C TYR A 20 13.57 7.33 -14.24
N LEU A 21 12.36 7.13 -13.75
CA LEU A 21 11.73 7.99 -12.75
C LEU A 21 11.97 7.46 -11.34
N ARG A 22 12.44 8.33 -10.46
CA ARG A 22 12.45 8.15 -9.00
C ARG A 22 11.46 9.09 -8.35
N VAL A 23 10.65 8.54 -7.45
CA VAL A 23 9.64 9.27 -6.68
C VAL A 23 9.43 8.56 -5.34
N ASN A 24 8.92 9.27 -4.34
CA ASN A 24 8.51 8.66 -3.08
C ASN A 24 6.98 8.58 -2.99
N ALA A 25 6.45 7.61 -2.25
CA ALA A 25 5.03 7.53 -1.92
C ALA A 25 4.86 7.38 -0.41
N ARG A 26 3.88 8.07 0.18
CA ARG A 26 3.47 7.83 1.57
C ARG A 26 2.52 6.66 1.59
N THR A 27 2.88 5.52 2.15
CA THR A 27 2.01 4.33 2.23
C THR A 27 1.81 3.92 3.69
N ALA A 28 0.85 3.04 3.97
CA ALA A 28 0.60 2.39 5.27
C ALA A 28 0.70 3.33 6.49
N ARG A 29 -0.44 3.72 7.05
CA ARG A 29 -0.48 4.55 8.26
C ARG A 29 -0.86 3.80 9.53
N THR A 30 -0.35 4.28 10.66
CA THR A 30 -0.77 3.86 11.99
C THR A 30 -2.19 4.35 12.32
N GLY A 31 -2.74 3.85 13.42
CA GLY A 31 -4.06 4.25 13.91
C GLY A 31 -5.20 3.45 13.30
N ILE A 32 -6.41 4.00 13.37
CA ILE A 32 -7.62 3.30 12.90
C ILE A 32 -7.82 3.55 11.40
N GLN A 33 -8.05 2.46 10.67
CA GLN A 33 -8.47 2.45 9.28
C GLN A 33 -9.81 1.74 9.14
N VAL A 34 -10.66 2.21 8.23
CA VAL A 34 -11.99 1.65 8.01
C VAL A 34 -11.97 0.86 6.70
N TYR A 35 -12.32 -0.40 6.77
CA TYR A 35 -12.46 -1.28 5.60
C TYR A 35 -13.89 -1.80 5.51
N SER A 36 -14.36 -2.11 4.31
CA SER A 36 -15.62 -2.84 4.14
C SER A 36 -15.50 -4.26 4.68
N GLY A 37 -16.62 -4.85 5.10
CA GLY A 37 -16.63 -6.25 5.51
C GLY A 37 -16.14 -7.21 4.42
N ILE A 38 -16.39 -6.90 3.14
CA ILE A 38 -15.93 -7.70 2.01
C ILE A 38 -14.41 -7.77 1.95
N GLU A 39 -13.72 -6.63 2.08
CA GLU A 39 -12.24 -6.55 2.08
C GLU A 39 -11.64 -7.38 3.21
N VAL A 40 -12.34 -7.43 4.36
CA VAL A 40 -11.88 -8.16 5.54
C VAL A 40 -12.47 -9.56 5.71
N GLY A 41 -13.12 -10.11 4.67
CA GLY A 41 -13.66 -11.48 4.72
C GLY A 41 -14.78 -11.68 5.75
N ARG A 42 -15.54 -10.63 6.01
CA ARG A 42 -16.76 -10.54 6.83
C ARG A 42 -17.86 -9.82 6.04
N PRO A 43 -18.35 -10.38 4.92
CA PRO A 43 -19.30 -9.70 4.03
C PRO A 43 -20.63 -9.30 4.71
N GLU A 44 -20.93 -9.87 5.88
CA GLU A 44 -22.04 -9.50 6.74
C GLU A 44 -21.88 -8.14 7.45
N LEU A 45 -20.67 -7.58 7.48
CA LEU A 45 -20.37 -6.27 8.08
C LEU A 45 -20.29 -5.19 6.99
N THR A 46 -20.93 -4.04 7.20
CA THR A 46 -20.82 -2.91 6.27
C THR A 46 -19.41 -2.29 6.32
N ALA A 47 -18.87 -2.13 7.53
CA ALA A 47 -17.57 -1.54 7.77
C ALA A 47 -16.93 -2.12 9.04
N VAL A 48 -15.60 -2.14 9.06
CA VAL A 48 -14.77 -2.68 10.13
C VAL A 48 -13.64 -1.71 10.43
N ASN A 49 -13.49 -1.36 11.70
CA ASN A 49 -12.37 -0.58 12.19
C ASN A 49 -11.18 -1.51 12.46
N VAL A 50 -10.09 -1.33 11.73
CA VAL A 50 -8.83 -2.04 11.92
C VAL A 50 -7.83 -1.10 12.57
N TYR A 51 -7.35 -1.47 13.76
CA TYR A 51 -6.30 -0.72 14.43
C TYR A 51 -4.93 -1.23 13.97
N ARG A 52 -4.11 -0.30 13.47
CA ARG A 52 -2.73 -0.56 13.03
C ARG A 52 -1.76 0.03 14.04
N ASP A 53 -1.19 -0.84 14.87
CA ASP A 53 -0.18 -0.48 15.86
C ASP A 53 1.08 0.09 15.17
N GLU A 54 1.58 1.17 15.73
CA GLU A 54 2.85 1.79 15.37
C GLU A 54 4.02 0.80 15.42
N ALA A 55 4.08 -0.01 16.49
CA ALA A 55 5.17 -0.96 16.67
C ALA A 55 5.22 -2.02 15.56
N GLU A 56 4.06 -2.37 15.00
CA GLU A 56 3.94 -3.33 13.90
C GLU A 56 4.22 -2.69 12.55
N VAL A 57 3.62 -1.54 12.25
CA VAL A 57 3.79 -0.82 10.98
C VAL A 57 5.27 -0.51 10.74
N PHE A 58 5.98 -0.03 11.77
CA PHE A 58 7.40 0.33 11.69
C PHE A 58 8.35 -0.81 12.11
N SER A 59 7.84 -2.03 12.35
CA SER A 59 8.71 -3.17 12.65
C SER A 59 9.65 -3.47 11.49
N LYS A 60 10.89 -3.89 11.79
CA LYS A 60 11.86 -4.27 10.75
C LYS A 60 11.32 -5.36 9.82
N SER A 61 10.54 -6.30 10.34
CA SER A 61 9.86 -7.32 9.55
C SER A 61 8.87 -6.73 8.54
N SER A 62 8.08 -5.73 8.94
CA SER A 62 7.18 -4.99 8.05
C SER A 62 7.98 -4.19 7.01
N LEU A 63 8.97 -3.41 7.42
CA LEU A 63 9.76 -2.57 6.50
C LEU A 63 10.46 -3.40 5.41
N ASN A 64 11.04 -4.55 5.78
CA ASN A 64 11.74 -5.44 4.85
C ASN A 64 10.83 -5.98 3.74
N THR A 65 9.52 -5.97 3.92
CA THR A 65 8.59 -6.42 2.88
C THR A 65 8.46 -5.42 1.75
N PHE A 66 8.70 -4.13 1.97
CA PHE A 66 8.54 -3.12 0.94
C PHE A 66 9.73 -3.03 0.00
N ALA A 67 10.84 -3.70 0.29
CA ALA A 67 12.04 -3.60 -0.51
C ALA A 67 11.93 -4.46 -1.78
N ASN A 68 12.26 -3.86 -2.93
CA ASN A 68 12.42 -4.57 -4.20
C ASN A 68 11.17 -5.34 -4.68
N ILE A 69 9.96 -4.85 -4.34
CA ILE A 69 8.71 -5.39 -4.88
C ILE A 69 8.47 -4.81 -6.28
N PRO A 70 8.00 -5.64 -7.24
CA PRO A 70 7.50 -5.17 -8.52
C PRO A 70 6.47 -4.04 -8.43
N ILE A 71 6.68 -3.00 -9.23
CA ILE A 71 5.66 -2.01 -9.54
C ILE A 71 5.01 -2.41 -10.86
N THR A 72 3.69 -2.30 -10.93
CA THR A 72 2.87 -2.51 -12.15
C THR A 72 2.18 -1.20 -12.52
N LEU A 73 1.86 -1.02 -13.81
CA LEU A 73 0.98 0.05 -14.28
C LEU A 73 -0.46 -0.50 -14.32
N GLY A 74 -1.33 0.02 -13.46
CA GLY A 74 -2.65 -0.57 -13.23
C GLY A 74 -2.60 -1.87 -12.42
N HIS A 75 -3.77 -2.37 -12.00
CA HIS A 75 -3.87 -3.66 -11.34
C HIS A 75 -3.63 -4.82 -12.32
N PRO A 76 -2.70 -5.73 -12.02
CA PRO A 76 -2.46 -6.88 -12.90
C PRO A 76 -3.57 -7.93 -12.74
N GLU A 77 -4.02 -8.54 -13.84
CA GLU A 77 -5.06 -9.59 -13.83
C GLU A 77 -4.62 -10.88 -13.12
N ALA A 78 -3.31 -11.09 -12.99
CA ALA A 78 -2.74 -12.20 -12.25
C ALA A 78 -1.51 -11.73 -11.46
N ALA A 79 -1.14 -12.47 -10.42
CA ALA A 79 0.02 -12.16 -9.59
C ALA A 79 1.30 -11.94 -10.41
N VAL A 80 2.17 -11.07 -9.90
CA VAL A 80 3.52 -10.88 -10.46
C VAL A 80 4.45 -11.90 -9.81
N ASN A 81 5.01 -12.80 -10.61
CA ASN A 81 5.94 -13.84 -10.15
C ASN A 81 7.09 -14.03 -11.15
N ALA A 82 7.97 -15.01 -10.89
CA ALA A 82 9.14 -15.27 -11.74
C ALA A 82 8.78 -15.56 -13.22
N GLN A 83 7.57 -16.06 -13.49
CA GLN A 83 7.11 -16.34 -14.84
C GLN A 83 6.52 -15.10 -15.53
N THR A 84 5.84 -14.22 -14.78
CA THR A 84 5.11 -13.07 -15.35
C THR A 84 5.80 -11.73 -15.14
N TRP A 85 6.92 -11.69 -14.40
CA TRP A 85 7.61 -10.46 -14.00
C TRP A 85 7.93 -9.56 -15.20
N ARG A 86 8.50 -10.15 -16.26
CA ARG A 86 9.00 -9.41 -17.43
C ARG A 86 7.91 -8.57 -18.10
N ASP A 87 6.69 -9.10 -18.16
CA ASP A 87 5.61 -8.51 -18.94
C ASP A 87 4.78 -7.50 -18.12
N LYS A 88 4.83 -7.62 -16.79
CA LYS A 88 3.96 -6.84 -15.88
C LYS A 88 4.71 -5.75 -15.12
N ALA A 89 5.97 -5.97 -14.81
CA ALA A 89 6.72 -5.05 -13.96
C ALA A 89 7.24 -3.87 -14.77
N VAL A 90 6.96 -2.67 -14.29
CA VAL A 90 7.41 -1.38 -14.85
C VAL A 90 8.49 -0.73 -14.00
N GLY A 91 8.81 -1.31 -12.84
CA GLY A 91 9.72 -0.74 -11.86
C GLY A 91 9.80 -1.57 -10.59
N ASN A 92 10.45 -1.02 -9.57
CA ASN A 92 10.54 -1.60 -8.23
C ASN A 92 10.42 -0.53 -7.16
N THR A 93 9.90 -0.93 -6.00
CA THR A 93 10.12 -0.20 -4.75
C THR A 93 11.60 -0.27 -4.36
N LEU A 94 12.09 0.75 -3.67
CA LEU A 94 13.47 0.86 -3.19
C LEU A 94 13.59 0.35 -1.75
N GLU A 95 14.81 0.02 -1.33
CA GLU A 95 15.10 -0.50 0.02
C GLU A 95 14.88 0.54 1.11
N GLU A 96 15.01 1.82 0.79
CA GLU A 96 14.80 2.89 1.75
C GLU A 96 13.32 3.07 2.04
N VAL A 97 12.92 2.66 3.25
CA VAL A 97 11.62 2.95 3.84
C VAL A 97 11.84 3.88 5.02
N LEU A 98 11.31 5.09 4.92
CA LEU A 98 11.40 6.11 5.95
C LEU A 98 10.09 6.19 6.73
N ARG A 99 10.16 6.64 7.98
CA ARG A 99 8.99 7.09 8.73
C ARG A 99 8.72 8.55 8.40
N ASP A 100 7.46 8.87 8.09
CA ASP A 100 6.98 10.23 7.86
C ASP A 100 5.71 10.46 8.69
N GLY A 101 5.91 10.87 9.95
CA GLY A 101 4.84 10.99 10.94
C GLY A 101 4.19 9.63 11.24
N GLU A 102 2.91 9.52 10.90
CA GLU A 102 2.10 8.30 11.02
C GLU A 102 2.22 7.36 9.82
N TYR A 103 2.88 7.79 8.74
CA TYR A 103 2.98 7.05 7.48
C TYR A 103 4.37 6.41 7.30
N LEU A 104 4.42 5.34 6.51
CA LEU A 104 5.64 4.94 5.82
C LEU A 104 5.85 5.80 4.58
N LYS A 105 7.10 6.07 4.24
CA LYS A 105 7.49 6.70 2.99
C LYS A 105 8.45 5.76 2.26
N ILE A 106 8.01 5.26 1.12
CA ILE A 106 8.80 4.32 0.31
C ILE A 106 9.31 5.02 -0.95
N GLY A 107 10.54 4.71 -1.33
CA GLY A 107 11.08 5.08 -2.64
C GLY A 107 10.57 4.16 -3.74
N LEU A 108 10.31 4.71 -4.92
CA LEU A 108 9.95 3.97 -6.13
C LEU A 108 10.96 4.30 -7.24
N LYS A 109 11.31 3.31 -8.05
CA LYS A 109 12.04 3.49 -9.30
C LYS A 109 11.26 2.85 -10.44
N ILE A 110 10.72 3.68 -11.33
CA ILE A 110 9.96 3.28 -12.51
C ILE A 110 10.91 3.38 -13.71
N MET A 111 11.02 2.28 -14.47
CA MET A 111 11.99 2.12 -15.54
C MET A 111 11.34 1.97 -16.92
N ASP A 112 10.06 1.59 -16.98
CA ASP A 112 9.31 1.53 -18.23
C ASP A 112 8.90 2.92 -18.72
N ALA A 113 9.18 3.22 -19.99
CA ALA A 113 8.95 4.55 -20.57
C ALA A 113 7.47 4.96 -20.60
N ALA A 114 6.56 4.02 -20.88
CA ALA A 114 5.13 4.31 -20.91
C ALA A 114 4.58 4.58 -19.50
N ALA A 115 5.05 3.82 -18.50
CA ALA A 115 4.72 4.07 -17.10
C ALA A 115 5.27 5.41 -16.60
N VAL A 116 6.51 5.77 -16.95
CA VAL A 116 7.08 7.09 -16.63
C VAL A 116 6.21 8.20 -17.23
N GLN A 117 5.80 8.06 -18.49
CA GLN A 117 4.95 9.04 -19.15
C GLN A 117 3.56 9.11 -18.48
N ALA A 118 2.95 7.97 -18.15
CA ALA A 118 1.67 7.93 -17.44
C ALA A 118 1.71 8.68 -16.10
N VAL A 119 2.81 8.57 -15.34
CA VAL A 119 2.99 9.34 -14.10
C VAL A 119 3.11 10.84 -14.36
N ARG A 120 3.87 11.22 -15.39
CA ARG A 120 3.97 12.64 -15.81
C ARG A 120 2.62 13.20 -16.26
N ASP A 121 1.78 12.38 -16.86
CA ASP A 121 0.45 12.74 -17.37
C ASP A 121 -0.64 12.72 -16.28
N GLY A 122 -0.30 12.33 -15.05
CA GLY A 122 -1.19 12.47 -13.89
C GLY A 122 -1.52 11.19 -13.14
N THR A 123 -1.01 10.03 -13.56
CA THR A 123 -1.05 8.78 -12.76
C THR A 123 -0.29 9.02 -11.46
N ARG A 124 -0.99 9.12 -10.35
CA ARG A 124 -0.41 9.56 -9.07
C ARG A 124 -0.83 8.72 -7.88
N GLU A 125 -1.70 7.73 -8.07
CA GLU A 125 -2.05 6.83 -6.98
C GLU A 125 -1.12 5.63 -6.99
N LEU A 126 -0.82 5.13 -5.80
CA LEU A 126 -0.14 3.88 -5.56
C LEU A 126 -1.10 3.02 -4.73
N SER A 127 -1.58 1.93 -5.34
CA SER A 127 -2.28 0.88 -4.63
C SER A 127 -1.28 -0.15 -4.15
N VAL A 128 -1.25 -0.39 -2.85
CA VAL A 128 -0.37 -1.41 -2.26
C VAL A 128 -1.24 -2.49 -1.62
N GLY A 129 -1.15 -3.70 -2.16
CA GLY A 129 -1.92 -4.84 -1.67
C GLY A 129 -1.11 -5.64 -0.64
N TYR A 130 -1.73 -5.99 0.48
CA TYR A 130 -1.08 -6.83 1.49
C TYR A 130 -1.97 -7.94 2.04
N GLU A 131 -1.31 -9.03 2.43
CA GLU A 131 -1.88 -10.09 3.24
C GLU A 131 -1.57 -9.82 4.71
N THR A 132 -2.61 -9.81 5.53
CA THR A 132 -2.52 -9.75 6.99
C THR A 132 -3.47 -10.76 7.63
N GLN A 133 -3.30 -11.00 8.92
CA GLN A 133 -4.23 -11.74 9.74
C GLN A 133 -4.85 -10.81 10.77
N LEU A 134 -6.17 -10.70 10.73
CA LEU A 134 -6.94 -9.88 11.65
C LEU A 134 -7.40 -10.70 12.86
N LEU A 135 -7.15 -10.20 14.07
CA LEU A 135 -7.65 -10.76 15.32
C LEU A 135 -8.92 -10.02 15.74
N TRP A 136 -10.07 -10.69 15.69
CA TRP A 136 -11.38 -10.11 16.02
C TRP A 136 -11.61 -10.10 17.53
N GLU A 137 -11.23 -9.01 18.20
CA GLU A 137 -11.37 -8.85 19.66
C GLU A 137 -11.89 -7.46 20.01
N ASP A 138 -12.51 -7.27 21.17
CA ASP A 138 -12.89 -5.93 21.63
C ASP A 138 -11.65 -5.16 22.09
N GLY A 139 -10.90 -4.64 21.13
CA GLY A 139 -9.74 -3.78 21.34
C GLY A 139 -10.13 -2.32 21.58
N LYS A 140 -9.32 -1.60 22.36
CA LYS A 140 -9.42 -0.14 22.51
C LYS A 140 -8.14 0.46 21.95
N ALA A 141 -8.26 1.32 20.94
CA ALA A 141 -7.10 2.07 20.45
C ALA A 141 -6.57 3.02 21.55
N PRO A 142 -5.28 3.39 21.54
CA PRO A 142 -4.68 4.26 22.56
C PRO A 142 -5.39 5.61 22.75
N ASP A 143 -6.04 6.12 21.70
CA ASP A 143 -6.81 7.37 21.69
C ASP A 143 -8.19 7.25 22.36
N GLY A 144 -8.58 6.05 22.79
CA GLY A 144 -9.85 5.81 23.46
C GLY A 144 -10.98 5.35 22.55
N THR A 145 -10.77 5.32 21.24
CA THR A 145 -11.77 4.90 20.27
C THR A 145 -12.14 3.43 20.50
N ARG A 146 -13.38 3.21 20.92
CA ARG A 146 -14.03 1.90 20.94
C ARG A 146 -14.61 1.66 19.54
N GLY A 147 -13.81 1.14 18.62
CA GLY A 147 -14.36 0.68 17.35
C GLY A 147 -15.26 -0.53 17.63
N GLY A 148 -16.42 -0.66 16.98
CA GLY A 148 -17.03 -1.99 16.88
C GLY A 148 -16.03 -2.98 16.27
N SER A 149 -16.14 -4.26 16.64
CA SER A 149 -15.31 -5.39 16.14
C SER A 149 -13.89 -4.97 15.76
N VAL A 150 -13.13 -4.45 16.73
CA VAL A 150 -11.75 -4.04 16.49
C VAL A 150 -10.97 -5.26 16.06
N CYS A 151 -10.42 -5.22 14.85
CA CYS A 151 -9.38 -6.16 14.53
C CYS A 151 -8.04 -5.60 14.93
N LEU A 152 -7.45 -6.18 15.98
CA LEU A 152 -6.04 -5.99 16.23
C LEU A 152 -5.29 -6.74 15.13
N ASN A 153 -4.43 -6.05 14.40
CA ASN A 153 -3.32 -6.77 13.78
C ASN A 153 -2.48 -7.28 14.95
N SER A 154 -2.51 -8.58 15.25
CA SER A 154 -1.84 -9.07 16.46
C SER A 154 -0.35 -8.81 16.38
N PHE A 155 0.28 -8.57 17.54
CA PHE A 155 1.72 -8.65 17.71
C PHE A 155 2.31 -9.84 16.93
N GLY A 156 3.23 -9.56 15.99
CA GLY A 156 3.99 -10.56 15.25
C GLY A 156 3.33 -11.22 14.04
N ARG A 157 2.24 -10.69 13.46
CA ARG A 157 1.70 -11.21 12.18
C ARG A 157 1.96 -10.25 11.02
N PHE A 158 2.99 -10.63 10.28
CA PHE A 158 3.54 -10.03 9.06
C PHE A 158 2.47 -9.55 8.06
N ALA A 159 2.52 -8.26 7.69
CA ALA A 159 1.89 -7.77 6.48
C ALA A 159 2.80 -8.12 5.29
N LYS A 160 2.41 -9.10 4.48
CA LYS A 160 3.13 -9.40 3.24
C LYS A 160 2.59 -8.50 2.14
N TRP A 161 3.40 -7.58 1.64
CA TRP A 161 3.03 -6.81 0.48
C TRP A 161 3.28 -7.62 -0.79
N ILE A 162 2.32 -7.60 -1.69
CA ILE A 162 2.24 -8.55 -2.81
C ILE A 162 2.41 -7.82 -4.14
N SER A 163 1.99 -6.56 -4.19
CA SER A 163 2.05 -5.75 -5.40
C SER A 163 1.98 -4.27 -5.07
N ALA A 164 2.74 -3.47 -5.82
CA ALA A 164 2.57 -2.04 -5.94
C ALA A 164 2.01 -1.73 -7.34
N SER A 165 0.90 -1.02 -7.43
CA SER A 165 0.29 -0.64 -8.71
C SER A 165 0.17 0.87 -8.79
N ILE A 166 0.78 1.50 -9.78
CA ILE A 166 0.51 2.92 -10.05
C ILE A 166 -0.81 3.03 -10.81
N MET A 167 -1.71 3.85 -10.29
CA MET A 167 -3.09 3.97 -10.74
C MET A 167 -3.37 5.39 -11.24
N PRO A 168 -4.21 5.54 -12.28
CA PRO A 168 -4.78 6.84 -12.63
C PRO A 168 -5.42 7.48 -11.39
N PRO A 169 -5.55 8.81 -11.35
CA PRO A 169 -6.29 9.45 -10.26
C PRO A 169 -7.71 8.85 -10.23
N PRO A 170 -8.37 8.79 -9.06
CA PRO A 170 -9.73 8.32 -8.98
C PRO A 170 -10.55 9.11 -9.98
N SER A 171 -11.33 8.41 -10.82
CA SER A 171 -12.43 9.08 -11.51
C SER A 171 -13.21 9.83 -10.44
N LEU A 172 -13.52 11.11 -10.66
CA LEU A 172 -14.37 11.93 -9.77
C LEU A 172 -15.76 11.29 -9.63
N VAL A 173 -15.84 10.19 -8.91
CA VAL A 173 -17.06 9.63 -8.37
C VAL A 173 -17.03 10.10 -6.94
N SER A 174 -17.88 11.08 -6.65
CA SER A 174 -18.15 11.55 -5.30
C SER A 174 -18.21 10.35 -4.37
N ALA A 175 -17.25 10.25 -3.44
CA ALA A 175 -17.46 9.48 -2.24
C ALA A 175 -18.77 9.99 -1.62
N ARG A 176 -19.79 9.13 -1.59
CA ARG A 176 -21.00 9.32 -0.80
C ARG A 176 -20.85 8.47 0.44
#